data_AF-A0A2H0A9A3-F1
#
_entry.id   AF-A0A2H0A9A3-F1
#
_cell.length_a   1.000
_cell.length_b   1.000
_cell.length_c   1.000
_cell.angle_alpha   90.00
_cell.angle_beta   90.00
_cell.angle_gamma   90.00
#
_symmetry.space_group_name_H-M   'P 1'
#
loop_
_entity.id
_entity.type
_entity.pdbx_description
1 polymer ?
#
loop_
_entity_poly.entity_id
_entity_poly.type
_entity_poly.pdbx_seq_one_letter_code
_entity_poly.pdbx_strand_id
1 'polypeptide(L)' 'MLNPIIEKKIHSQLERLPFEKQIQVLDFARTLASKRIKGVPGQKLLRFAGAIENQDLDAISQAIDENCGKVNLHEW' A
#
# COMPACT_ATOMS: atom_id res chain seq x y z
N MET A 1 -15.59 -17.64 -12.22
CA MET A 1 -16.47 -18.49 -11.40
C MET A 1 -16.12 -18.26 -9.94
N LEU A 2 -17.11 -18.13 -9.06
CA LEU A 2 -16.89 -17.93 -7.62
C LEU A 2 -16.53 -19.26 -6.96
N ASN A 3 -15.53 -19.26 -6.07
CA ASN A 3 -15.17 -20.45 -5.30
C ASN A 3 -16.08 -20.56 -4.07
N PRO A 4 -16.89 -21.63 -3.93
CA PRO A 4 -17.88 -21.74 -2.85
C PRO A 4 -17.26 -21.88 -1.45
N ILE A 5 -16.02 -22.38 -1.35
CA ILE A 5 -15.29 -22.46 -0.07
C ILE A 5 -14.90 -21.05 0.39
N ILE A 6 -14.43 -20.22 -0.55
CA ILE A 6 -14.01 -18.84 -0.25
C ILE A 6 -15.22 -17.98 0.08
N GLU A 7 -16.31 -18.12 -0.65
CA GLU A 7 -17.58 -17.43 -0.37
C GLU A 7 -18.07 -17.67 1.06
N LYS A 8 -18.15 -18.95 1.49
CA LYS A 8 -18.57 -19.30 2.85
C LYS A 8 -17.63 -18.75 3.92
N LYS A 9 -16.33 -18.75 3.68
CA LYS A 9 -15.35 -18.18 4.62
C LYS A 9 -15.48 -16.67 4.74
N ILE A 10 -15.71 -15.96 3.64
CA ILE A 10 -15.95 -14.51 3.67
C ILE A 10 -17.24 -14.20 4.43
N HIS A 11 -18.31 -14.96 4.18
CA HIS A 11 -19.58 -14.82 4.88
C HIS A 11 -19.41 -14.98 6.41
N SER A 12 -18.71 -16.03 6.86
CA SER A 12 -18.50 -16.25 8.30
C SER A 12 -17.63 -15.19 8.97
N GLN A 13 -16.76 -14.50 8.23
CA GLN A 13 -16.06 -13.32 8.75
C GLN A 13 -16.99 -12.10 8.84
N LEU A 14 -17.86 -11.89 7.85
CA LEU A 14 -18.80 -10.76 7.84
C LEU A 14 -19.79 -10.81 9.00
N GLU A 15 -20.30 -11.99 9.35
CA GLU A 15 -21.20 -12.19 10.50
C GLU A 15 -20.59 -11.72 11.84
N ARG A 16 -19.26 -11.72 11.94
CA ARG A 16 -18.52 -11.35 13.15
C ARG A 16 -18.14 -9.86 13.19
N LEU A 17 -18.36 -9.13 12.09
CA LEU A 17 -17.98 -7.74 11.96
C LEU A 17 -19.17 -6.82 12.28
N PRO A 18 -18.91 -5.66 12.92
CA PRO A 18 -19.91 -4.62 13.02
C PRO A 18 -20.24 -4.05 11.63
N PHE A 19 -21.41 -3.45 11.49
CA PHE A 19 -21.97 -3.01 10.21
C PHE A 19 -21.03 -2.11 9.40
N GLU A 20 -20.34 -1.18 10.05
CA GLU A 20 -19.40 -0.25 9.42
C GLU A 20 -18.22 -0.99 8.78
N LYS A 21 -17.78 -2.09 9.40
CA LYS A 21 -16.70 -2.94 8.86
C LYS A 21 -17.19 -3.84 7.73
N GLN A 22 -18.46 -4.25 7.75
CA GLN A 22 -19.06 -4.96 6.62
C GLN A 22 -19.13 -4.06 5.37
N ILE A 23 -19.49 -2.78 5.53
CA ILE A 23 -19.43 -1.78 4.45
C ILE A 23 -18.00 -1.65 3.91
N GLN A 24 -17.01 -1.56 4.81
CA GLN A 24 -15.60 -1.46 4.41
C GLN A 24 -15.14 -2.66 3.56
N VAL A 25 -15.56 -3.88 3.93
CA VAL A 25 -15.25 -5.10 3.15
C VAL A 25 -15.92 -5.07 1.77
N LEU A 26 -17.17 -4.62 1.70
CA LEU A 26 -17.90 -4.49 0.44
C LEU A 26 -17.22 -3.50 -0.52
N ASP A 27 -16.81 -2.33 -0.03
CA ASP A 27 -16.14 -1.32 -0.84
C ASP A 27 -14.74 -1.77 -1.29
N PHE A 28 -14.04 -2.54 -0.45
CA PHE A 28 -12.79 -3.18 -0.84
C PHE A 28 -13.00 -4.20 -1.97
N ALA A 29 -13.99 -5.09 -1.85
CA ALA A 29 -14.31 -6.06 -2.89
C ALA A 29 -14.69 -5.39 -4.22
N ARG A 30 -15.47 -4.31 -4.17
CA ARG A 30 -15.78 -3.47 -5.35
C ARG A 30 -14.53 -2.87 -5.96
N THR A 31 -13.61 -2.38 -5.13
CA THR A 31 -12.32 -1.84 -5.59
C THR A 31 -11.47 -2.91 -6.26
N LEU A 32 -11.39 -4.12 -5.71
CA LEU A 32 -10.68 -5.25 -6.32
C LEU A 32 -11.26 -5.61 -7.69
N ALA A 33 -12.59 -5.68 -7.80
CA ALA A 33 -13.27 -5.97 -9.06
C ALA A 33 -13.10 -4.84 -10.10
N SER A 34 -12.99 -3.58 -9.64
CA SER A 34 -12.87 -2.40 -10.50
C SER A 34 -11.42 -2.07 -10.88
N LYS A 35 -10.42 -2.60 -10.14
CA LYS A 35 -9.00 -2.40 -10.42
C LYS A 35 -8.60 -3.19 -11.67
N ARG A 36 -8.81 -2.60 -12.84
CA ARG A 36 -7.70 -2.57 -13.81
C ARG A 36 -6.57 -1.84 -13.10
N ILE A 37 -5.37 -2.42 -13.04
CA ILE A 37 -4.20 -1.73 -12.47
C ILE A 37 -4.06 -0.38 -13.19
N LYS A 38 -4.56 0.69 -12.56
CA LYS A 38 -4.42 2.06 -13.04
C LYS A 38 -3.20 2.63 -12.35
N GLY A 39 -2.03 2.20 -12.81
CA GLY A 39 -0.79 2.93 -12.54
C GLY A 39 -0.78 4.25 -13.30
N VAL A 40 -0.04 5.22 -12.81
CA VAL A 40 0.35 6.37 -13.63
C VAL A 40 1.40 5.84 -14.62
N PRO A 41 1.21 6.02 -15.95
CA PRO A 41 2.24 5.63 -16.91
C PRO A 41 3.57 6.27 -16.55
N GLY A 42 4.67 5.50 -16.54
CA GLY A 42 5.99 5.99 -16.11
C GLY A 42 6.43 7.27 -16.84
N GLN A 43 6.04 7.41 -18.11
CA GLN A 43 6.30 8.62 -18.90
C GLN A 43 5.69 9.90 -18.29
N LYS A 44 4.55 9.80 -17.58
CA LYS A 44 3.95 10.93 -16.85
C LYS A 44 4.69 11.27 -15.56
N LEU A 45 5.55 10.39 -15.06
CA LEU A 45 6.37 10.62 -13.87
C LEU A 45 7.68 11.37 -14.19
N LEU A 46 8.07 11.45 -15.47
CA LEU A 46 9.30 12.15 -15.89
C LEU A 46 9.34 13.63 -15.48
N ARG A 47 8.18 14.27 -15.27
CA ARG A 47 8.10 15.63 -14.74
C ARG A 47 8.74 15.80 -13.35
N PHE A 48 8.96 14.70 -12.62
CA PHE A 48 9.61 14.70 -11.31
C PHE A 48 11.11 14.38 -11.40
N ALA A 49 11.66 14.07 -12.58
CA ALA A 49 13.08 13.83 -12.74
C ALA A 49 13.86 15.12 -12.42
N GLY A 50 14.76 15.04 -11.45
CA GLY A 50 15.53 16.20 -10.98
C GLY A 50 14.70 17.23 -10.20
N ALA A 51 13.50 16.89 -9.73
CA ALA A 51 12.67 17.80 -8.94
C ALA A 51 13.14 17.96 -7.48
N ILE A 52 14.09 17.14 -7.03
CA ILE A 52 14.69 17.24 -5.71
C ILE A 52 15.95 18.08 -5.84
N GLU A 53 16.05 19.14 -5.04
CA GLU A 53 17.23 20.01 -5.05
C GLU A 53 18.44 19.28 -4.46
N ASN A 54 19.66 19.65 -4.89
CA ASN A 54 20.87 18.97 -4.44
C ASN A 54 21.02 18.99 -2.91
N GLN A 55 20.65 20.09 -2.25
CA GLN A 55 20.67 20.18 -0.79
C GLN A 55 19.76 19.15 -0.11
N ASP A 56 18.59 18.88 -0.71
CA ASP A 56 17.65 17.89 -0.21
C ASP A 56 18.16 16.47 -0.48
N LEU A 57 18.87 16.25 -1.61
CA LEU A 57 19.53 14.99 -1.89
C LEU A 57 20.63 14.70 -0.86
N ASP A 58 21.44 15.70 -0.50
CA ASP A 58 22.49 15.58 0.51
C ASP A 58 21.89 15.25 1.89
N ALA A 59 20.81 15.93 2.27
CA ALA A 59 20.09 15.66 3.51
C ALA A 59 19.48 14.24 3.55
N ILE A 60 18.91 13.76 2.43
CA ILE A 60 18.40 12.38 2.32
C ILE A 60 19.54 11.37 2.46
N SER A 61 20.67 11.60 1.77
CA SER A 61 21.85 10.74 1.86
C SER A 61 22.37 10.65 3.29
N GLN A 62 22.52 11.78 3.97
CA GLN A 62 22.96 11.83 5.37
C GLN A 62 21.99 11.06 6.29
N ALA A 63 20.67 11.24 6.13
CA ALA A 63 19.69 10.53 6.94
C ALA A 63 19.73 9.00 6.74
N ILE A 64 20.01 8.53 5.52
CA ILE A 64 20.18 7.11 5.23
C ILE A 64 21.41 6.56 5.95
N ASP A 65 22.55 7.24 5.86
CA ASP A 65 23.81 6.81 6.47
C ASP A 65 23.77 6.84 8.01
N GLU A 66 23.13 7.86 8.57
CA GLU A 66 23.08 8.04 10.01
C GLU A 66 22.10 7.11 10.71
N ASN A 67 20.95 6.84 10.07
CA ASN A 67 19.77 6.32 10.76
C ASN A 67 19.15 5.08 10.09
N CYS A 68 19.31 4.87 8.78
CA CYS A 68 18.70 3.74 8.08
C CYS A 68 19.69 2.59 7.80
N GLY A 69 20.98 2.90 7.63
CA GLY A 69 22.05 1.93 7.40
C GLY A 69 22.57 1.24 8.66
N LYS A 70 22.22 1.75 9.85
CA LYS A 70 22.65 1.17 11.14
C LYS A 70 21.59 0.19 11.63
N VAL A 71 21.83 -1.10 11.40
CA VAL A 71 21.04 -2.15 12.03
C VAL A 71 21.44 -2.23 13.50
N ASN A 72 20.59 -1.77 14.41
CA ASN A 72 20.78 -2.01 15.82
C ASN A 72 20.35 -3.46 16.14
N LEU A 73 21.34 -4.33 16.35
CA LEU A 73 21.13 -5.75 16.66
C LEU A 73 20.49 -5.99 18.04
N HIS A 74 20.26 -4.95 18.84
CA HIS A 74 19.73 -5.03 20.21
C HIS A 74 18.43 -4.22 20.39
N GLU A 75 17.81 -3.78 19.29
CA GLU A 75 16.56 -2.99 19.29
C GLU A 75 15.27 -3.83 19.35
N TRP A 76 15.38 -5.13 19.65
CA TRP A 76 14.25 -6.08 19.77
C TRP A 76 14.26 -6.79 21.13
#